data_AF-A0A246GFG1-F1
#
_entry.id   AF-A0A246GFG1-F1
#
_cell.length_a   1.000
_cell.length_b   1.000
_cell.length_c   1.000
_cell.angle_alpha   90.00
_cell.angle_beta   90.00
_cell.angle_gamma   90.00
#
_symmetry.space_group_name_H-M   'P 1'
#
loop_
_entity.id
_entity.type
_entity.pdbx_description
1 polymer ?
#
loop_
_entity_poly.entity_id
_entity_poly.type
_entity_poly.pdbx_seq_one_letter_code
_entity_poly.pdbx_strand_id
1 'polypeptide(L)'
;MKYKISELKIKNFKCFTDAGFDFGGDNLVVFDGPNGYGKTTSFEALEILLTKEPRKIGKVNIDKRYTYENSPIHKFEDKEIEISVKLISSDGNHIWVKRVFPAATNVKSKKNNISQIYSNSKLFINNEEVDSESSLEEVLNYRNLSNLFNVLNYVEQDENTYFLKEDPKERYKALVTLLGGNEERVLLEKVENFITKIKSKVEQIQTSIKELKQNNSDLLKNQYNEILYKKLIENSKNDFVWDNEIVRNTDINLHNSYLNELNKVENLFNNRQVIGEIVLLDKIDKYRNDNIFIDSFINNYWSIQNFILLEKENNIKNNNKKTIETNEKIIQYIN
;
A
#
# COMPACT_ATOMS: atom_id res chain seq x y z
N MET A 1 -5.77 31.47 29.89
CA MET A 1 -6.63 32.14 28.90
C MET A 1 -5.86 33.32 28.35
N LYS A 2 -5.61 33.38 27.03
CA LYS A 2 -4.73 34.40 26.44
C LYS A 2 -5.45 35.73 26.19
N TYR A 3 -6.79 35.72 26.06
CA TYR A 3 -7.58 36.91 25.76
C TYR A 3 -8.90 36.93 26.53
N LYS A 4 -9.39 38.14 26.85
CA LYS A 4 -10.73 38.43 27.37
C LYS A 4 -11.45 39.38 26.42
N ILE A 5 -12.77 39.26 26.31
CA ILE A 5 -13.60 40.20 25.55
C ILE A 5 -13.78 41.45 26.43
N SER A 6 -13.28 42.58 25.98
CA SER A 6 -13.43 43.86 26.68
C SER A 6 -14.56 44.71 26.10
N GLU A 7 -14.80 44.62 24.80
CA GLU A 7 -15.86 45.37 24.13
C GLU A 7 -16.55 44.46 23.11
N LEU A 8 -17.86 44.63 22.94
CA LEU A 8 -18.68 44.01 21.90
C LEU A 8 -19.55 45.08 21.25
N LYS A 9 -19.52 45.18 19.92
CA LYS A 9 -20.42 46.04 19.14
C LYS A 9 -21.20 45.21 18.15
N ILE A 10 -22.50 45.43 18.08
CA ILE A 10 -23.45 44.72 17.23
C ILE A 10 -24.30 45.75 16.49
N LYS A 11 -24.29 45.70 15.16
CA LYS A 11 -25.16 46.53 14.32
C LYS A 11 -26.00 45.66 13.40
N ASN A 12 -27.25 46.09 13.23
CA ASN A 12 -28.22 45.53 12.29
C ASN A 12 -28.53 44.02 12.45
N PHE A 13 -28.22 43.41 13.60
CA PHE A 13 -28.41 41.97 13.84
C PHE A 13 -29.65 41.70 14.69
N LYS A 14 -30.62 40.97 14.13
CA LYS A 14 -31.90 40.60 14.75
C LYS A 14 -32.58 41.79 15.45
N CYS A 15 -32.58 41.84 16.79
CA CYS A 15 -33.21 42.91 17.55
C CYS A 15 -32.35 44.19 17.68
N PHE A 16 -31.06 44.12 17.40
CA PHE A 16 -30.14 45.25 17.57
C PHE A 16 -30.08 46.15 16.33
N THR A 17 -30.31 47.44 16.52
CA THR A 17 -30.02 48.46 15.49
C THR A 17 -28.54 48.83 15.54
N ASP A 18 -28.11 49.29 16.71
CA ASP A 18 -26.73 49.58 17.08
C ASP A 18 -26.65 49.38 18.60
N ALA A 19 -25.77 48.48 19.05
CA ALA A 19 -25.57 48.16 20.45
C ALA A 19 -24.09 48.02 20.73
N GLY A 20 -23.62 48.69 21.78
CA GLY A 20 -22.26 48.59 22.29
C GLY A 20 -22.28 48.12 23.75
N PHE A 21 -21.42 47.17 24.06
CA PHE A 21 -21.20 46.66 25.40
C PHE A 21 -19.73 46.88 25.74
N ASP A 22 -19.48 47.55 26.85
CA ASP A 22 -18.15 47.69 27.44
C ASP A 22 -18.11 46.77 28.68
N PHE A 23 -17.30 45.73 28.58
CA PHE A 23 -17.03 44.77 29.65
C PHE A 23 -15.75 45.12 30.41
N GLY A 24 -15.00 46.13 29.95
CA GLY A 24 -13.71 46.51 30.50
C GLY A 24 -12.75 45.32 30.60
N GLY A 25 -12.32 45.02 31.83
CA GLY A 25 -11.48 43.87 32.15
C GLY A 25 -12.15 42.89 33.12
N ASP A 26 -13.46 43.01 33.31
CA ASP A 26 -14.19 42.28 34.33
C ASP A 26 -14.18 40.77 34.06
N ASN A 27 -14.09 39.99 35.13
CA ASN A 27 -14.06 38.53 35.04
C ASN A 27 -15.46 37.91 34.98
N LEU A 28 -16.49 38.66 35.40
CA LEU A 28 -17.87 38.21 35.45
C LEU A 28 -18.77 39.38 35.07
N VAL A 29 -19.52 39.19 33.98
CA VAL A 29 -20.52 40.14 33.50
C VAL A 29 -21.86 39.41 33.49
N VAL A 30 -22.88 40.01 34.11
CA VAL A 30 -24.23 39.44 34.19
C VAL A 30 -25.17 40.26 33.33
N PHE A 31 -25.82 39.61 32.37
CA PHE A 31 -26.85 40.23 31.54
C PHE A 31 -28.21 40.02 32.21
N ASP A 32 -28.72 41.07 32.85
CA ASP A 32 -30.06 41.09 33.40
C ASP A 32 -31.03 41.84 32.48
N GLY A 33 -32.30 41.42 32.50
CA GLY A 33 -33.36 42.04 31.71
C GLY A 33 -34.49 41.07 31.37
N PRO A 34 -35.64 41.55 30.87
CA PRO A 34 -36.76 40.68 30.54
C PRO A 34 -36.45 39.74 29.36
N ASN A 35 -37.28 38.71 29.19
CA ASN A 35 -37.20 37.84 28.01
C ASN A 35 -37.48 38.64 26.74
N GLY A 36 -36.74 38.36 25.67
CA GLY A 36 -36.88 39.05 24.37
C GLY A 36 -36.07 40.33 24.20
N TYR A 37 -35.31 40.78 25.20
CA TYR A 37 -34.46 41.98 25.12
C TYR A 37 -33.11 41.76 24.42
N GLY A 38 -32.91 40.61 23.78
CA GLY A 38 -31.69 40.33 23.01
C GLY A 38 -30.53 39.72 23.80
N LYS A 39 -30.73 39.28 25.05
CA LYS A 39 -29.69 38.61 25.86
C LYS A 39 -29.07 37.43 25.09
N THR A 40 -29.89 36.47 24.67
CA THR A 40 -29.45 35.33 23.85
C THR A 40 -28.87 35.78 22.50
N THR A 41 -29.43 36.83 21.89
CA THR A 41 -28.95 37.40 20.64
C THR A 41 -27.53 37.97 20.73
N SER A 42 -27.15 38.56 21.87
CA SER A 42 -25.76 39.00 22.09
C SER A 42 -24.77 37.83 22.11
N PHE A 43 -25.15 36.69 22.69
CA PHE A 43 -24.34 35.48 22.66
C PHE A 43 -24.28 34.86 21.26
N GLU A 44 -25.39 34.81 20.53
CA GLU A 44 -25.42 34.36 19.14
C GLU A 44 -24.54 35.24 18.24
N ALA A 45 -24.49 36.55 18.50
CA ALA A 45 -23.60 37.47 17.77
C ALA A 45 -22.11 37.13 17.99
N LEU A 46 -21.74 36.81 19.24
CA LEU A 46 -20.38 36.35 19.56
C LEU A 46 -20.05 35.00 18.90
N GLU A 47 -21.01 34.08 18.89
CA GLU A 47 -20.87 32.79 18.22
C GLU A 47 -20.56 32.99 16.73
N ILE A 48 -21.43 33.67 15.97
CA ILE A 48 -21.23 33.83 14.53
C ILE A 48 -20.01 34.69 14.18
N LEU A 49 -19.60 35.62 15.06
CA LEU A 49 -18.36 36.36 14.90
C LEU A 49 -17.14 35.42 14.87
N LEU A 50 -17.08 34.48 15.82
CA LEU A 50 -15.93 33.61 16.04
C LEU A 50 -15.99 32.30 15.24
N THR A 51 -17.19 31.79 14.93
CA THR A 51 -17.39 30.49 14.29
C THR A 51 -18.02 30.57 12.90
N LYS A 52 -18.26 31.79 12.38
CA LYS A 52 -18.94 32.11 11.10
C LYS A 52 -20.43 31.78 11.06
N GLU A 53 -20.82 30.61 11.53
CA GLU A 53 -22.22 30.16 11.57
C GLU A 53 -22.58 29.57 12.95
N PRO A 54 -23.86 29.66 13.36
CA PRO A 54 -24.30 29.05 14.61
C PRO A 54 -24.28 27.52 14.50
N ARG A 55 -23.84 26.85 15.55
CA ARG A 55 -23.76 25.39 15.66
C ARG A 55 -25.09 24.70 15.33
N LYS A 56 -26.20 25.28 15.79
CA LYS A 56 -27.55 24.74 15.56
C LYS A 56 -27.89 24.61 14.07
N ILE A 57 -27.40 25.54 13.23
CA ILE A 57 -27.68 25.51 11.79
C ILE A 57 -26.90 24.39 11.11
N GLY A 58 -25.67 24.09 11.55
CA GLY A 58 -24.87 23.00 11.01
C GLY A 58 -25.48 21.60 11.22
N LYS A 59 -26.34 21.42 12.23
CA LYS A 59 -27.00 20.13 12.53
C LYS A 59 -28.40 19.96 11.93
N VAL A 60 -29.03 21.03 11.47
CA VAL A 60 -30.38 20.96 10.89
C VAL A 60 -30.26 20.79 9.38
N ASN A 61 -30.94 19.78 8.83
CA ASN A 61 -31.07 19.58 7.39
C ASN A 61 -32.03 20.62 6.79
N ILE A 62 -31.57 21.86 6.71
CA ILE A 62 -32.29 22.95 6.04
C ILE A 62 -32.01 22.82 4.54
N ASP A 63 -33.08 22.66 3.75
CA ASP A 63 -32.93 22.54 2.30
C ASP A 63 -32.47 23.89 1.72
N LYS A 64 -31.21 23.88 1.25
CA LYS A 64 -30.49 25.01 0.68
C LYS A 64 -31.12 25.51 -0.64
N ARG A 65 -32.07 24.78 -1.22
CA ARG A 65 -32.76 25.15 -2.46
C ARG A 65 -33.89 26.15 -2.23
N TYR A 66 -34.46 26.21 -1.03
CA TYR A 66 -35.53 27.15 -0.72
C TYR A 66 -35.03 28.59 -0.76
N THR A 67 -35.89 29.45 -1.29
CA THR A 67 -35.68 30.89 -1.41
C THR A 67 -36.62 31.63 -0.47
N TYR A 68 -36.10 32.66 0.18
CA TYR A 68 -36.85 33.48 1.14
C TYR A 68 -36.83 34.93 0.69
N GLU A 69 -37.90 35.66 0.97
CA GLU A 69 -38.00 37.10 0.67
C GLU A 69 -37.11 37.91 1.60
N ASN A 70 -37.11 37.58 2.89
CA ASN A 70 -36.42 38.32 3.95
C ASN A 70 -35.36 37.45 4.63
N SER A 71 -34.33 38.07 5.17
CA SER A 71 -33.30 37.42 5.97
C SER A 71 -33.71 37.35 7.45
N PRO A 72 -33.67 36.16 8.09
CA PRO A 72 -34.03 36.03 9.51
C PRO A 72 -33.02 36.65 10.49
N ILE A 73 -31.88 37.16 10.02
CA ILE A 73 -30.83 37.72 10.88
C ILE A 73 -30.60 39.22 10.70
N HIS A 74 -31.10 39.82 9.61
CA HIS A 74 -30.99 41.26 9.38
C HIS A 74 -32.16 41.98 10.06
N LYS A 75 -31.87 43.07 10.76
CA LYS A 75 -32.94 43.95 11.25
C LYS A 75 -33.49 44.84 10.13
N PHE A 76 -32.58 45.37 9.34
CA PHE A 76 -32.81 46.16 8.13
C PHE A 76 -32.13 45.42 6.98
N GLU A 77 -32.93 44.91 6.04
CA GLU A 77 -32.47 44.06 4.93
C GLU A 77 -31.48 44.78 3.99
N ASP A 78 -31.61 46.10 3.86
CA ASP A 78 -30.81 46.97 2.99
C ASP A 78 -29.43 47.34 3.57
N LYS A 79 -29.15 46.94 4.81
CA LYS A 79 -27.91 47.27 5.52
C LYS A 79 -27.11 46.01 5.82
N GLU A 80 -25.80 46.17 5.91
CA GLU A 80 -24.90 45.10 6.36
C GLU A 80 -25.05 44.87 7.86
N ILE A 81 -24.76 43.65 8.31
CA ILE A 81 -24.57 43.33 9.72
C ILE A 81 -23.10 43.52 10.05
N GLU A 82 -22.81 44.26 11.12
CA GLU A 82 -21.45 44.43 11.63
C GLU A 82 -21.40 43.94 13.08
N ILE A 83 -20.56 42.95 13.35
CA ILE A 83 -20.30 42.47 14.70
C ILE A 83 -18.81 42.59 14.93
N SER A 84 -18.40 43.23 16.03
CA SER A 84 -16.99 43.37 16.38
C SER A 84 -16.75 43.20 17.86
N VAL A 85 -15.58 42.66 18.20
CA VAL A 85 -15.08 42.58 19.56
C VAL A 85 -13.68 43.15 19.66
N LYS A 86 -13.38 43.69 20.83
CA LYS A 86 -12.03 43.97 21.27
C LYS A 86 -11.63 42.91 22.29
N LEU A 87 -10.51 42.25 22.01
CA LEU A 87 -9.93 41.22 22.85
C LEU A 87 -8.68 41.79 23.52
N ILE A 88 -8.54 41.64 24.84
CA ILE A 88 -7.39 42.11 25.62
C ILE A 88 -6.64 40.92 26.22
N SER A 89 -5.32 40.87 26.06
CA SER A 89 -4.46 39.86 26.66
C SER A 89 -4.02 40.21 28.07
N SER A 90 -3.47 39.22 28.79
CA SER A 90 -2.82 39.44 30.10
C SER A 90 -1.71 40.48 30.06
N ASP A 91 -1.08 40.64 28.89
CA ASP A 91 0.12 41.46 28.70
C ASP A 91 -0.24 42.88 28.22
N GLY A 92 -1.54 43.22 28.16
CA GLY A 92 -2.04 44.51 27.70
C GLY A 92 -2.16 44.67 26.19
N ASN A 93 -1.74 43.66 25.41
CA ASN A 93 -1.97 43.65 23.96
C ASN A 93 -3.45 43.49 23.66
N HIS A 94 -3.90 44.08 22.55
CA HIS A 94 -5.28 43.96 22.12
C HIS A 94 -5.40 43.56 20.65
N ILE A 95 -6.50 42.87 20.34
CA ILE A 95 -6.86 42.47 18.99
C ILE A 95 -8.29 42.92 18.73
N TRP A 96 -8.50 43.51 17.56
CA TRP A 96 -9.83 43.80 17.04
C TRP A 96 -10.26 42.70 16.08
N VAL A 97 -11.39 42.06 16.36
CA VAL A 97 -11.99 41.07 15.46
C VAL A 97 -13.35 41.59 15.03
N LYS A 98 -13.58 41.69 13.72
CA LYS A 98 -14.85 42.16 13.16
C LYS A 98 -15.31 41.20 12.07
N ARG A 99 -16.59 40.87 12.06
CA ARG A 99 -17.23 40.14 10.96
C ARG A 99 -18.36 40.98 10.39
N VAL A 100 -18.38 41.05 9.06
CA VAL A 100 -19.39 41.79 8.30
C VAL A 100 -20.18 40.80 7.45
N PHE A 101 -21.49 40.81 7.57
CA PHE A 101 -22.38 40.09 6.65
C PHE A 101 -22.98 41.10 5.68
N PRO A 102 -22.95 40.83 4.37
CA PRO A 102 -23.47 41.75 3.37
C PRO A 102 -24.99 41.94 3.56
N ALA A 103 -25.49 43.08 3.10
CA ALA A 103 -26.93 43.36 3.07
C ALA A 103 -27.69 42.20 2.40
N ALA A 104 -28.89 41.94 2.89
CA ALA A 104 -29.73 40.91 2.36
C ALA A 104 -30.24 41.28 0.96
N THR A 105 -30.71 40.26 0.24
CA THR A 105 -31.27 40.50 -1.09
C THR A 105 -32.72 40.96 -0.94
N ASN A 106 -33.07 42.13 -1.48
CA ASN A 106 -34.46 42.65 -1.49
C ASN A 106 -35.43 41.87 -2.41
N VAL A 107 -35.01 40.72 -2.92
CA VAL A 107 -35.82 39.81 -3.73
C VAL A 107 -35.69 38.39 -3.21
N LYS A 108 -36.71 37.58 -3.49
CA LYS A 108 -36.75 36.16 -3.11
C LYS A 108 -35.51 35.42 -3.60
N SER A 109 -34.63 35.04 -2.68
CA SER A 109 -33.29 34.56 -3.00
C SER A 109 -32.87 33.40 -2.09
N LYS A 110 -32.00 32.52 -2.62
CA LYS A 110 -31.34 31.50 -1.79
C LYS A 110 -30.37 32.13 -0.81
N LYS A 111 -29.84 33.32 -1.13
CA LYS A 111 -28.96 34.09 -0.24
C LYS A 111 -29.64 34.51 1.07
N ASN A 112 -30.98 34.57 1.10
CA ASN A 112 -31.75 34.87 2.31
C ASN A 112 -32.09 33.62 3.12
N ASN A 113 -31.70 32.43 2.65
CA ASN A 113 -31.84 31.19 3.40
C ASN A 113 -30.83 31.13 4.54
N ILE A 114 -31.27 30.81 5.75
CA ILE A 114 -30.40 30.74 6.95
C ILE A 114 -29.21 29.79 6.80
N SER A 115 -29.30 28.78 5.93
CA SER A 115 -28.20 27.87 5.59
C SER A 115 -27.15 28.45 4.61
N GLN A 116 -27.43 29.61 4.02
CA GLN A 116 -26.56 30.27 3.03
C GLN A 116 -26.13 31.69 3.42
N ILE A 117 -26.87 32.36 4.30
CA ILE A 117 -26.58 33.74 4.70
C ILE A 117 -25.16 33.89 5.27
N TYR A 118 -24.70 32.90 6.05
CA TYR A 118 -23.39 32.95 6.70
C TYR A 118 -22.20 32.77 5.73
N SER A 119 -22.41 32.22 4.53
CA SER A 119 -21.34 31.85 3.60
C SER A 119 -20.52 33.05 3.11
N ASN A 120 -21.17 34.20 2.94
CA ASN A 120 -20.60 35.40 2.31
C ASN A 120 -20.08 36.43 3.32
N SER A 121 -19.90 36.05 4.60
CA SER A 121 -19.35 36.95 5.61
C SER A 121 -17.88 37.26 5.33
N LYS A 122 -17.47 38.49 5.60
CA LYS A 122 -16.06 38.92 5.59
C LYS A 122 -15.53 39.03 7.01
N LEU A 123 -14.36 38.48 7.26
CA LEU A 123 -13.68 38.58 8.55
C LEU A 123 -12.56 39.62 8.46
N PHE A 124 -12.42 40.43 9.51
CA PHE A 124 -11.39 41.43 9.65
C PHE A 124 -10.67 41.25 10.99
N ILE A 125 -9.34 41.28 10.96
CA ILE A 125 -8.49 41.27 12.14
C ILE A 125 -7.65 42.54 12.12
N ASN A 126 -7.70 43.35 13.18
CA ASN A 126 -7.01 44.64 13.27
C ASN A 126 -7.26 45.55 12.05
N ASN A 127 -8.49 45.55 11.54
CA ASN A 127 -8.96 46.27 10.35
C ASN A 127 -8.43 45.77 8.99
N GLU A 128 -7.72 44.65 8.95
CA GLU A 128 -7.32 43.99 7.71
C GLU A 128 -8.29 42.85 7.38
N GLU A 129 -8.79 42.78 6.14
CA GLU A 129 -9.64 41.68 5.68
C GLU A 129 -8.81 40.39 5.58
N VAL A 130 -9.38 39.28 6.03
CA VAL A 130 -8.69 38.00 6.08
C VAL A 130 -9.50 36.92 5.38
N ASP A 131 -8.85 36.18 4.49
CA ASP A 131 -9.51 35.22 3.59
C ASP A 131 -9.80 33.86 4.25
N SER A 132 -9.13 33.54 5.37
CA SER A 132 -9.22 32.24 6.04
C SER A 132 -9.51 32.35 7.53
N GLU A 133 -10.45 31.53 8.01
CA GLU A 133 -10.75 31.33 9.44
C GLU A 133 -9.52 30.83 10.22
N SER A 134 -8.59 30.13 9.57
CA SER A 134 -7.34 29.67 10.20
C SER A 134 -6.49 30.82 10.75
N SER A 135 -6.58 31.99 10.13
CA SER A 135 -5.85 33.18 10.57
C SER A 135 -6.34 33.69 11.92
N LEU A 136 -7.64 33.54 12.20
CA LEU A 136 -8.21 33.86 13.51
C LEU A 136 -7.70 32.86 14.56
N GLU A 137 -7.63 31.57 14.21
CA GLU A 137 -7.07 30.53 15.08
C GLU A 137 -5.60 30.78 15.42
N GLU A 138 -4.80 31.21 14.43
CA GLU A 138 -3.38 31.54 14.61
C GLU A 138 -3.19 32.76 15.50
N VAL A 139 -3.92 33.85 15.23
CA VAL A 139 -3.84 35.10 15.99
C VAL A 139 -4.27 34.91 17.45
N LEU A 140 -5.34 34.12 17.68
CA LEU A 140 -5.80 33.78 19.02
C LEU A 140 -4.95 32.69 19.68
N ASN A 141 -4.08 32.01 18.91
CA ASN A 141 -3.40 30.77 19.30
C ASN A 141 -4.40 29.74 19.86
N TYR A 142 -5.52 29.57 19.16
CA TYR A 142 -6.62 28.71 19.56
C TYR A 142 -7.09 27.87 18.36
N ARG A 143 -6.43 26.72 18.18
CA ARG A 143 -6.71 25.77 17.09
C ARG A 143 -8.12 25.19 17.20
N ASN A 144 -8.75 24.94 16.06
CA ASN A 144 -10.09 24.37 15.98
C ASN A 144 -11.14 25.21 16.72
N LEU A 145 -11.06 26.53 16.56
CA LEU A 145 -11.88 27.52 17.27
C LEU A 145 -13.37 27.23 17.10
N SER A 146 -13.81 26.92 15.87
CA SER A 146 -15.23 26.68 15.56
C SER A 146 -15.83 25.53 16.38
N ASN A 147 -15.09 24.44 16.56
CA ASN A 147 -15.54 23.29 17.33
C ASN A 147 -15.35 23.50 18.83
N LEU A 148 -14.20 24.03 19.26
CA LEU A 148 -13.88 24.16 20.68
C LEU A 148 -14.58 25.34 21.35
N PHE A 149 -14.90 26.42 20.63
CA PHE A 149 -15.65 27.55 21.19
C PHE A 149 -16.99 27.08 21.76
N ASN A 150 -17.71 26.30 20.97
CA ASN A 150 -19.02 25.75 21.29
C ASN A 150 -19.02 24.65 22.38
N VAL A 151 -17.84 24.14 22.74
CA VAL A 151 -17.68 23.11 23.77
C VAL A 151 -17.14 23.71 25.08
N LEU A 152 -16.20 24.65 24.99
CA LEU A 152 -15.44 25.14 26.15
C LEU A 152 -15.82 26.55 26.60
N ASN A 153 -16.24 27.41 25.68
CA ASN A 153 -16.40 28.84 25.96
C ASN A 153 -17.86 29.30 25.89
N TYR A 154 -18.72 28.49 25.26
CA TYR A 154 -20.13 28.82 25.09
C TYR A 154 -21.02 27.68 25.59
N VAL A 155 -21.89 28.03 26.55
CA VAL A 155 -22.94 27.15 27.06
C VAL A 155 -24.26 27.77 26.64
N GLU A 156 -24.91 27.13 25.66
CA GLU A 156 -26.22 27.56 25.18
C GLU A 156 -27.32 27.35 26.22
N GLN A 157 -28.32 28.23 26.18
CA GLN A 157 -29.58 28.05 26.90
C GLN A 157 -30.28 26.75 26.43
N ASP A 158 -30.75 25.94 27.38
CA ASP A 158 -31.42 24.64 27.19
C ASP A 158 -30.56 23.47 26.64
N GLU A 159 -29.28 23.70 26.34
CA GLU A 159 -28.35 22.73 25.71
C GLU A 159 -27.07 22.48 26.56
N ASN A 160 -27.14 22.65 27.89
CA ASN A 160 -26.00 22.48 28.80
C ASN A 160 -25.40 21.05 28.82
N THR A 161 -26.16 20.05 28.38
CA THR A 161 -25.70 18.65 28.24
C THR A 161 -25.27 18.29 26.82
N TYR A 162 -25.22 19.24 25.88
CA TYR A 162 -24.94 18.96 24.46
C TYR A 162 -23.74 18.02 24.29
N PHE A 163 -22.61 18.36 24.92
CA PHE A 163 -21.38 17.59 24.84
C PHE A 163 -21.54 16.16 25.39
N LEU A 164 -22.45 15.96 26.36
CA LEU A 164 -22.76 14.65 26.93
C LEU A 164 -23.71 13.83 26.02
N LYS A 165 -24.53 14.51 25.21
CA LYS A 165 -25.48 13.90 24.26
C LYS A 165 -24.83 13.54 22.93
N GLU A 166 -23.65 14.08 22.62
CA GLU A 166 -22.94 13.72 21.39
C GLU A 166 -22.54 12.24 21.38
N ASP A 167 -22.45 11.66 20.18
CA ASP A 167 -21.97 10.29 20.01
C ASP A 167 -20.58 10.13 20.67
N PRO A 168 -20.33 9.05 21.42
CA PRO A 168 -19.06 8.84 22.10
C PRO A 168 -17.83 9.00 21.20
N LYS A 169 -17.92 8.65 19.91
CA LYS A 169 -16.83 8.84 18.95
C LYS A 169 -16.60 10.31 18.65
N GLU A 170 -17.65 11.07 18.34
CA GLU A 170 -17.52 12.51 18.05
C GLU A 170 -17.03 13.29 19.27
N ARG A 171 -17.53 12.93 20.46
CA ARG A 171 -17.05 13.47 21.74
C ARG A 171 -15.56 13.17 21.95
N TYR A 172 -15.11 11.95 21.65
CA TYR A 172 -13.71 11.58 21.73
C TYR A 172 -12.85 12.40 20.75
N LYS A 173 -13.32 12.64 19.51
CA LYS A 173 -12.60 13.47 18.53
C LYS A 173 -12.44 14.91 19.01
N ALA A 174 -13.48 15.50 19.60
CA ALA A 174 -13.41 16.83 20.19
C ALA A 174 -12.40 16.90 21.35
N LEU A 175 -12.40 15.88 22.23
CA LEU A 175 -11.43 15.76 23.34
C LEU A 175 -9.99 15.58 22.85
N VAL A 176 -9.75 14.73 21.86
CA VAL A 176 -8.41 14.54 21.28
C VAL A 176 -7.88 15.84 20.70
N THR A 177 -8.74 16.61 20.04
CA THR A 177 -8.37 17.94 19.52
C THR A 177 -7.98 18.89 20.66
N LEU A 178 -8.77 18.91 21.73
CA LEU A 178 -8.53 19.76 22.91
C LEU A 178 -7.21 19.41 23.60
N LEU A 179 -6.90 18.12 23.72
CA LEU A 179 -5.69 17.62 24.36
C LEU A 179 -4.45 17.70 23.45
N GLY A 180 -4.58 18.25 22.24
CA GLY A 180 -3.47 18.39 21.29
C GLY A 180 -3.10 17.09 20.57
N GLY A 181 -3.88 16.01 20.72
CA GLY A 181 -3.61 14.68 20.17
C GLY A 181 -3.92 14.51 18.67
N ASN A 182 -4.07 15.61 17.93
CA ASN A 182 -4.47 15.57 16.53
C ASN A 182 -3.39 14.97 15.64
N GLU A 183 -2.12 15.25 15.92
CA GLU A 183 -1.00 14.74 15.15
C GLU A 183 -0.88 13.22 15.32
N GLU A 184 -0.98 12.74 16.55
CA GLU A 184 -0.98 11.31 16.91
C GLU A 184 -2.14 10.58 16.25
N ARG A 185 -3.32 11.19 16.20
CA ARG A 185 -4.47 10.61 15.52
C ARG A 185 -4.26 10.47 14.02
N VAL A 186 -3.72 11.50 13.36
CA VAL A 186 -3.40 11.44 11.92
C VAL A 186 -2.34 10.38 11.63
N LEU A 187 -1.35 10.25 12.52
CA LEU A 187 -0.34 9.18 12.42
C LEU A 187 -0.97 7.79 12.58
N LEU A 188 -1.89 7.61 13.54
CA LEU A 188 -2.61 6.35 13.74
C LEU A 188 -3.43 5.96 12.49
N GLU A 189 -4.21 6.88 11.93
CA GLU A 189 -5.00 6.64 10.71
C GLU A 189 -4.10 6.27 9.52
N LYS A 190 -2.90 6.87 9.40
CA LYS A 190 -1.92 6.49 8.37
C LYS A 190 -1.39 5.06 8.57
N VAL A 191 -1.07 4.68 9.80
CA VAL A 191 -0.58 3.34 10.13
C VAL A 191 -1.66 2.29 9.86
N GLU A 192 -2.90 2.54 10.24
CA GLU A 192 -4.03 1.63 9.98
C GLU A 192 -4.26 1.43 8.47
N ASN A 193 -4.20 2.52 7.69
CA ASN A 193 -4.29 2.46 6.23
C ASN A 193 -3.12 1.69 5.59
N PHE A 194 -1.93 1.75 6.18
CA PHE A 194 -0.78 0.99 5.71
C PHE A 194 -0.94 -0.51 6.03
N ILE A 195 -1.37 -0.86 7.23
CA ILE A 195 -1.62 -2.24 7.67
C ILE A 195 -2.69 -2.91 6.79
N THR A 196 -3.78 -2.21 6.51
CA THR A 196 -4.86 -2.73 5.64
C THR A 196 -4.38 -3.01 4.22
N LYS A 197 -3.56 -2.12 3.64
CA LYS A 197 -2.94 -2.35 2.32
C LYS A 197 -1.95 -3.53 2.30
N ILE A 198 -1.20 -3.73 3.38
CA ILE A 198 -0.31 -4.89 3.50
C ILE A 198 -1.14 -6.17 3.56
N LYS A 199 -2.16 -6.22 4.41
CA LYS A 199 -3.02 -7.40 4.55
C LYS A 199 -3.65 -7.81 3.22
N SER A 200 -4.23 -6.84 2.48
CA SER A 200 -4.84 -7.15 1.19
C SER A 200 -3.83 -7.67 0.16
N LYS A 201 -2.61 -7.13 0.14
CA LYS A 201 -1.56 -7.60 -0.77
C LYS A 201 -1.03 -8.99 -0.40
N VAL A 202 -0.92 -9.28 0.89
CA VAL A 202 -0.57 -10.62 1.39
C VAL A 202 -1.64 -11.63 1.00
N GLU A 203 -2.92 -11.30 1.20
CA GLU A 203 -4.04 -12.16 0.79
C GLU A 203 -4.01 -12.43 -0.72
N GLN A 204 -3.79 -11.41 -1.55
CA GLN A 204 -3.66 -11.56 -3.01
C GLN A 204 -2.53 -12.52 -3.41
N ILE A 205 -1.33 -12.35 -2.82
CA ILE A 205 -0.18 -13.22 -3.11
C ILE A 205 -0.47 -14.66 -2.66
N GLN A 206 -1.10 -14.84 -1.49
CA GLN A 206 -1.48 -16.16 -0.99
C GLN A 206 -2.50 -16.85 -1.90
N THR A 207 -3.49 -16.12 -2.41
CA THR A 207 -4.45 -16.65 -3.39
C THR A 207 -3.75 -17.07 -4.69
N SER A 208 -2.85 -16.23 -5.24
CA SER A 208 -2.10 -16.58 -6.46
C SER A 208 -1.20 -17.80 -6.26
N ILE A 209 -0.53 -17.92 -5.10
CA ILE A 209 0.27 -19.12 -4.78
C ILE A 209 -0.62 -20.36 -4.73
N LYS A 210 -1.82 -20.26 -4.14
CA LYS A 210 -2.76 -21.38 -4.05
C LYS A 210 -3.26 -21.81 -5.43
N GLU A 211 -3.62 -20.85 -6.29
CA GLU A 211 -4.03 -21.09 -7.67
C GLU A 211 -2.91 -21.75 -8.49
N LEU A 212 -1.68 -21.26 -8.41
CA LEU A 212 -0.54 -21.87 -9.11
C LEU A 212 -0.26 -23.31 -8.64
N LYS A 213 -0.35 -23.57 -7.34
CA LYS A 213 -0.22 -24.94 -6.80
C LYS A 213 -1.33 -25.86 -7.29
N GLN A 214 -2.57 -25.36 -7.33
CA GLN A 214 -3.73 -26.10 -7.82
C GLN A 214 -3.54 -26.45 -9.31
N ASN A 215 -3.25 -25.45 -10.15
CA ASN A 215 -3.02 -25.61 -11.59
C ASN A 215 -1.89 -26.63 -11.89
N ASN A 216 -0.77 -26.54 -11.17
CA ASN A 216 0.33 -27.50 -11.33
C ASN A 216 -0.10 -28.91 -10.93
N SER A 217 -0.89 -29.06 -9.87
CA SER A 217 -1.38 -30.38 -9.44
C SER A 217 -2.41 -30.98 -10.40
N ASP A 218 -3.26 -30.15 -11.00
CA ASP A 218 -4.27 -30.59 -11.96
C ASP A 218 -3.65 -31.01 -13.30
N LEU A 219 -2.63 -30.28 -13.77
CA LEU A 219 -1.84 -30.67 -14.95
C LEU A 219 -1.20 -32.05 -14.79
N LEU A 220 -0.63 -32.34 -13.62
CA LEU A 220 0.03 -33.62 -13.34
C LEU A 220 -0.97 -34.79 -13.24
N LYS A 221 -2.11 -34.58 -12.59
CA LYS A 221 -3.15 -35.63 -12.41
C LYS A 221 -3.87 -36.00 -13.70
N ASN A 222 -4.02 -35.04 -14.63
CA ASN A 222 -4.74 -35.29 -15.88
C ASN A 222 -3.94 -36.17 -16.88
N GLN A 223 -2.64 -36.39 -16.66
CA GLN A 223 -1.79 -37.17 -17.58
C GLN A 223 -1.30 -38.51 -17.00
N TYR A 224 -1.12 -38.66 -15.68
CA TYR A 224 -0.58 -39.88 -15.08
C TYR A 224 -1.16 -40.16 -13.68
N ASN A 225 -1.48 -41.42 -13.37
CA ASN A 225 -2.02 -41.83 -12.06
C ASN A 225 -0.97 -41.94 -10.95
N GLU A 226 0.28 -42.30 -11.29
CA GLU A 226 1.43 -42.34 -10.40
C GLU A 226 2.65 -41.80 -11.14
N ILE A 227 3.35 -40.85 -10.52
CA ILE A 227 4.57 -40.24 -11.08
C ILE A 227 5.73 -40.66 -10.17
N LEU A 228 6.56 -41.56 -10.69
CA LEU A 228 7.81 -41.96 -10.04
C LEU A 228 8.95 -41.16 -10.65
N TYR A 229 9.73 -40.49 -9.81
CA TYR A 229 10.92 -39.80 -10.26
C TYR A 229 11.96 -40.80 -10.75
N LYS A 230 12.52 -40.52 -11.93
CA LYS A 230 13.67 -41.24 -12.49
C LYS A 230 14.68 -40.22 -13.00
N LYS A 231 15.92 -40.34 -12.52
CA LYS A 231 17.05 -39.50 -12.96
C LYS A 231 17.32 -39.74 -14.45
N LEU A 232 17.44 -38.68 -15.24
CA LEU A 232 17.69 -38.77 -16.67
C LEU A 232 19.14 -39.16 -16.97
N ILE A 233 20.10 -38.70 -16.16
CA ILE A 233 21.54 -38.93 -16.35
C ILE A 233 22.14 -39.65 -15.13
N GLU A 234 22.09 -40.98 -15.15
CA GLU A 234 22.52 -41.84 -14.03
C GLU A 234 24.06 -41.89 -13.85
N ASN A 235 24.86 -41.62 -14.90
CA ASN A 235 26.33 -41.82 -14.90
C ASN A 235 27.15 -40.56 -15.24
N SER A 236 26.71 -39.38 -14.80
CA SER A 236 27.46 -38.14 -15.01
C SER A 236 28.52 -37.91 -13.92
N LYS A 237 29.68 -37.35 -14.30
CA LYS A 237 30.69 -36.86 -13.34
C LYS A 237 30.28 -35.57 -12.63
N ASN A 238 29.31 -34.85 -13.21
CA ASN A 238 28.81 -33.58 -12.69
C ASN A 238 27.40 -33.79 -12.15
N ASP A 239 27.14 -33.34 -10.92
CA ASP A 239 25.78 -33.37 -10.38
C ASP A 239 24.92 -32.27 -11.01
N PHE A 240 23.94 -32.68 -11.81
CA PHE A 240 22.96 -31.78 -12.40
C PHE A 240 21.81 -31.51 -11.42
N VAL A 241 21.80 -30.32 -10.82
CA VAL A 241 20.80 -29.93 -9.81
C VAL A 241 19.36 -29.94 -10.33
N TRP A 242 19.19 -29.71 -11.64
CA TRP A 242 17.88 -29.75 -12.31
C TRP A 242 17.33 -31.15 -12.55
N ASP A 243 18.19 -32.19 -12.48
CA ASP A 243 17.80 -33.60 -12.65
C ASP A 243 17.54 -34.26 -11.29
N ASN A 244 17.21 -33.50 -10.23
CA ASN A 244 16.88 -34.00 -8.90
C ASN A 244 15.36 -34.05 -8.68
N GLU A 245 14.89 -34.97 -7.83
CA GLU A 245 13.45 -35.09 -7.49
C GLU A 245 12.86 -33.78 -6.93
N ILE A 246 13.67 -33.03 -6.17
CA ILE A 246 13.27 -31.75 -5.59
C ILE A 246 14.25 -30.67 -6.06
N VAL A 247 13.81 -29.84 -6.99
CA VAL A 247 14.55 -28.67 -7.45
C VAL A 247 14.10 -27.45 -6.65
N ARG A 248 14.91 -27.01 -5.68
CA ARG A 248 14.67 -25.77 -4.92
C ARG A 248 15.37 -24.60 -5.59
N ASN A 249 14.72 -24.01 -6.59
CA ASN A 249 15.23 -22.81 -7.23
C ASN A 249 14.26 -21.64 -7.06
N THR A 250 14.73 -20.55 -6.46
CA THR A 250 13.98 -19.28 -6.29
C THR A 250 14.45 -18.18 -7.24
N ASP A 251 15.53 -18.41 -8.01
CA ASP A 251 16.11 -17.46 -8.95
C ASP A 251 15.73 -17.82 -10.40
N ILE A 252 15.10 -16.86 -11.08
CA ILE A 252 14.61 -17.00 -12.45
C ILE A 252 15.73 -17.20 -13.48
N ASN A 253 16.91 -16.62 -13.25
CA ASN A 253 18.04 -16.74 -14.17
C ASN A 253 18.61 -18.16 -14.14
N LEU A 254 18.75 -18.73 -12.94
CA LEU A 254 19.12 -20.13 -12.76
C LEU A 254 18.08 -21.07 -13.38
N HIS A 255 16.79 -20.74 -13.28
CA HIS A 255 15.73 -21.55 -13.87
C HIS A 255 15.83 -21.59 -15.40
N ASN A 256 16.05 -20.44 -16.03
CA ASN A 256 16.26 -20.37 -17.47
C ASN A 256 17.54 -21.08 -17.93
N SER A 257 18.60 -21.06 -17.11
CA SER A 257 19.81 -21.83 -17.39
C SER A 257 19.53 -23.33 -17.40
N TYR A 258 18.74 -23.84 -16.45
CA TYR A 258 18.34 -25.26 -16.41
C TYR A 258 17.53 -25.67 -17.64
N LEU A 259 16.58 -24.82 -18.07
CA LEU A 259 15.80 -25.07 -19.30
C LEU A 259 16.70 -25.11 -20.55
N ASN A 260 17.68 -24.22 -20.63
CA ASN A 260 18.65 -24.23 -21.72
C ASN A 260 19.51 -25.51 -21.74
N GLU A 261 19.89 -26.04 -20.58
CA GLU A 261 20.61 -27.32 -20.48
C GLU A 261 19.73 -28.49 -20.91
N LEU A 262 18.47 -28.54 -20.47
CA LEU A 262 17.50 -29.55 -20.90
C LEU A 262 17.29 -29.53 -22.42
N ASN A 263 17.16 -28.35 -23.03
CA ASN A 263 17.07 -28.22 -24.49
C ASN A 263 18.31 -28.77 -25.22
N LYS A 264 19.51 -28.65 -24.64
CA LYS A 264 20.72 -29.26 -25.20
C LYS A 264 20.68 -30.79 -25.13
N VAL A 265 20.19 -31.34 -24.02
CA VAL A 265 20.00 -32.79 -23.85
C VAL A 265 18.97 -33.32 -24.84
N GLU A 266 17.86 -32.61 -25.03
CA GLU A 266 16.85 -32.93 -26.04
C GLU A 266 17.45 -32.94 -27.46
N ASN A 267 18.21 -31.90 -27.81
CA ASN A 267 18.90 -31.82 -29.10
C ASN A 267 19.91 -32.97 -29.32
N LEU A 268 20.65 -33.35 -28.27
CA LEU A 268 21.54 -34.51 -28.29
C LEU A 268 20.75 -35.80 -28.58
N PHE A 269 19.61 -36.00 -27.91
CA PHE A 269 18.78 -37.19 -28.09
C PHE A 269 18.16 -37.27 -29.49
N ASN A 270 17.68 -36.14 -30.02
CA ASN A 270 17.09 -36.06 -31.35
C ASN A 270 18.12 -36.38 -32.45
N ASN A 271 19.38 -35.96 -32.27
CA ASN A 271 20.46 -36.16 -33.24
C ASN A 271 21.36 -37.37 -32.95
N ARG A 272 20.96 -38.27 -32.04
CA ARG A 272 21.81 -39.37 -31.54
C ARG A 272 22.38 -40.30 -32.62
N GLN A 273 21.65 -40.55 -33.69
CA GLN A 273 22.11 -41.42 -34.78
C GLN A 273 23.28 -40.80 -35.54
N VAL A 274 23.11 -39.54 -35.96
CA VAL A 274 24.14 -38.76 -36.67
C VAL A 274 25.38 -38.59 -35.81
N ILE A 275 25.21 -38.30 -34.52
CA ILE A 275 26.33 -38.18 -33.57
C ILE A 275 27.05 -39.53 -33.43
N GLY A 276 26.30 -40.64 -33.38
CA GLY A 276 26.87 -41.98 -33.35
C GLY A 276 27.76 -42.27 -34.56
N GLU A 277 27.29 -41.93 -35.76
CA GLU A 277 28.06 -42.07 -37.01
C GLU A 277 29.32 -41.22 -36.99
N ILE A 278 29.24 -39.96 -36.55
CA ILE A 278 30.40 -39.05 -36.45
C ILE A 278 31.43 -39.60 -35.45
N VAL A 279 31.01 -40.10 -34.29
CA VAL A 279 31.91 -40.70 -33.30
C VAL A 279 32.58 -41.96 -33.85
N LEU A 280 31.84 -42.74 -34.65
CA LEU A 280 32.37 -43.94 -35.29
C LEU A 280 33.40 -43.58 -36.38
N LEU A 281 33.11 -42.55 -37.18
CA LEU A 281 34.03 -41.97 -38.16
C LEU A 281 35.30 -41.42 -37.49
N ASP A 282 35.19 -40.65 -36.40
CA ASP A 282 36.35 -40.14 -35.65
C ASP A 282 37.23 -41.27 -35.10
N LYS A 283 36.61 -42.37 -34.63
CA LYS A 283 37.35 -43.58 -34.24
C LYS A 283 38.06 -44.21 -35.42
N ILE A 284 37.39 -44.34 -36.57
CA ILE A 284 37.99 -44.92 -37.79
C ILE A 284 39.14 -44.04 -38.28
N ASP A 285 38.99 -42.72 -38.31
CA ASP A 285 40.02 -41.77 -38.74
C ASP A 285 41.28 -41.82 -37.85
N LYS A 286 41.11 -42.08 -36.54
CA LYS A 286 42.25 -42.33 -35.64
C LYS A 286 43.07 -43.55 -36.06
N TYR A 287 42.42 -44.63 -36.49
CA TYR A 287 43.12 -45.84 -36.96
C TYR A 287 43.65 -45.69 -38.39
N ARG A 288 43.01 -44.86 -39.22
CA ARG A 288 43.42 -44.61 -40.61
C ARG A 288 44.78 -43.94 -40.73
N ASN A 289 45.17 -43.15 -39.73
CA ASN A 289 46.45 -42.42 -39.73
C ASN A 289 47.57 -43.17 -38.98
N ASP A 290 47.30 -44.37 -38.45
CA ASP A 290 48.30 -45.19 -37.77
C ASP A 290 48.87 -46.23 -38.74
N ASN A 291 49.93 -45.84 -39.45
CA ASN A 291 50.61 -46.71 -40.41
C ASN A 291 51.11 -48.02 -39.79
N ILE A 292 51.48 -48.02 -38.50
CA ILE A 292 51.96 -49.23 -37.80
C ILE A 292 50.80 -50.20 -37.59
N PHE A 293 49.64 -49.68 -37.18
CA PHE A 293 48.44 -50.49 -37.05
C PHE A 293 47.99 -51.06 -38.40
N ILE A 294 48.01 -50.26 -39.46
CA ILE A 294 47.60 -50.71 -40.81
C ILE A 294 48.53 -51.81 -41.32
N ASP A 295 49.84 -51.64 -41.23
CA ASP A 295 50.80 -52.66 -41.67
C ASP A 295 50.67 -53.95 -40.85
N SER A 296 50.50 -53.84 -39.53
CA SER A 296 50.27 -55.00 -38.66
C SER A 296 48.94 -55.69 -38.97
N PHE A 297 47.89 -54.92 -39.24
CA PHE A 297 46.57 -55.44 -39.60
C PHE A 297 46.64 -56.18 -40.93
N ILE A 298 47.24 -55.61 -41.98
CA ILE A 298 47.37 -56.25 -43.29
C ILE A 298 48.20 -57.54 -43.19
N ASN A 299 49.36 -57.49 -42.54
CA ASN A 299 50.25 -58.64 -42.43
C ASN A 299 49.64 -59.79 -41.60
N ASN A 300 48.86 -59.46 -40.58
CA ASN A 300 48.25 -60.46 -39.70
C ASN A 300 46.78 -60.76 -40.01
N TYR A 301 46.18 -60.12 -41.02
CA TYR A 301 44.74 -60.22 -41.32
C TYR A 301 44.32 -61.68 -41.55
N TRP A 302 45.09 -62.41 -42.36
CA TRP A 302 44.82 -63.80 -42.65
C TRP A 302 44.94 -64.68 -41.40
N SER A 303 45.92 -64.39 -40.54
CA SER A 303 46.13 -65.12 -39.28
C SER A 303 45.04 -64.84 -38.25
N ILE A 304 44.50 -63.61 -38.22
CA ILE A 304 43.37 -63.25 -37.34
C ILE A 304 42.08 -63.93 -37.82
N GLN A 305 41.79 -63.88 -39.13
CA GLN A 305 40.60 -64.52 -39.70
C GLN A 305 40.61 -66.05 -39.54
N ASN A 306 41.79 -66.67 -39.67
CA ASN A 306 41.95 -68.12 -39.60
C ASN A 306 42.51 -68.60 -38.25
N PHE A 307 42.41 -67.77 -37.20
CA PHE A 307 43.02 -68.05 -35.89
C PHE A 307 42.61 -69.40 -35.31
N ILE A 308 41.32 -69.74 -35.41
CA ILE A 308 40.77 -71.02 -34.93
C ILE A 308 41.40 -72.23 -35.65
N LEU A 309 41.71 -72.07 -36.94
CA LEU A 309 42.31 -73.11 -37.77
C LEU A 309 43.80 -73.27 -37.43
N LEU A 310 44.51 -72.15 -37.27
CA LEU A 310 45.92 -72.11 -36.82
C LEU A 310 46.11 -72.68 -35.40
N GLU A 311 45.19 -72.39 -34.50
CA GLU A 311 45.20 -72.93 -33.13
C GLU A 311 45.03 -74.45 -33.13
N LYS A 312 44.12 -74.97 -33.95
CA LYS A 312 43.94 -76.42 -34.13
C LYS A 312 45.19 -77.10 -34.69
N GLU A 313 45.81 -76.54 -35.73
CA GLU A 313 47.06 -77.10 -36.27
C GLU A 313 48.19 -77.07 -35.25
N ASN A 314 48.34 -75.99 -34.48
CA ASN A 314 49.36 -75.89 -33.45
C ASN A 314 49.17 -76.96 -32.35
N ASN A 315 47.92 -77.21 -31.94
CA ASN A 315 47.59 -78.26 -30.97
C ASN A 315 47.92 -79.66 -31.51
N ILE A 316 47.63 -79.95 -32.78
CA ILE A 316 48.00 -81.21 -33.44
C ILE A 316 49.53 -81.37 -33.47
N LYS A 317 50.25 -80.31 -33.86
CA LYS A 317 51.73 -80.31 -33.91
C LYS A 317 52.35 -80.58 -32.54
N ASN A 318 51.81 -79.97 -31.49
CA ASN A 318 52.27 -80.19 -30.11
C ASN A 318 52.00 -81.60 -29.60
N ASN A 319 50.83 -82.18 -29.93
CA ASN A 319 50.53 -83.56 -29.58
C ASN A 319 51.46 -84.54 -30.31
N ASN A 320 51.69 -84.34 -31.61
CA ASN A 320 52.63 -85.16 -32.37
C ASN A 320 54.05 -85.08 -31.80
N LYS A 321 54.50 -83.88 -31.41
CA LYS A 321 55.81 -83.70 -30.76
C LYS A 321 55.93 -84.45 -29.44
N LYS A 322 54.89 -84.40 -28.59
CA LYS A 322 54.85 -85.18 -27.33
C LYS A 322 54.90 -86.69 -27.59
N THR A 323 54.18 -87.17 -28.60
CA THR A 323 54.22 -88.59 -28.99
C THR A 323 55.60 -89.00 -29.48
N ILE A 324 56.27 -88.17 -30.28
CA ILE A 324 57.64 -88.41 -30.74
C ILE A 324 58.61 -88.47 -29.54
N GLU A 325 58.57 -87.50 -28.63
CA GLU A 325 59.42 -87.48 -27.43
C GLU A 325 59.16 -88.69 -26.51
N THR A 326 57.92 -89.17 -26.45
CA THR A 326 57.56 -90.38 -25.68
C THR A 326 58.12 -91.63 -26.35
N ASN A 327 58.01 -91.73 -27.67
CA ASN A 327 58.54 -92.84 -28.45
C ASN A 327 60.08 -92.87 -28.42
N GLU A 328 60.75 -91.72 -28.49
CA GLU A 328 62.21 -91.59 -28.34
C GLU A 328 62.68 -92.05 -26.96
N LYS A 329 61.96 -91.69 -25.89
CA LYS A 329 62.23 -92.20 -24.53
C LYS A 329 62.05 -93.70 -24.42
N ILE A 330 61.01 -94.27 -25.03
CA ILE A 330 60.79 -95.73 -25.05
C ILE A 330 61.92 -96.44 -25.77
N ILE A 331 62.41 -95.91 -26.89
CA ILE A 331 63.55 -96.47 -27.63
C ILE A 331 64.85 -96.41 -26.81
N GLN A 332 65.05 -95.37 -26.00
CA GLN A 332 66.18 -95.28 -25.05
C GLN A 332 66.11 -96.28 -23.87
N TYR A 333 64.94 -96.85 -23.58
CA TYR A 333 64.78 -97.89 -22.54
C TYR A 333 64.93 -99.32 -23.09
N ILE A 334 64.89 -99.49 -24.42
CA ILE A 334 64.94 -100.80 -25.10
C ILE A 334 66.36 -101.10 -25.64
N ASN A 335 67.21 -100.09 -25.79
CA ASN A 335 68.66 -100.21 -25.99
C ASN A 335 69.39 -100.07 -24.65
#